data_AF-A0A8J6QF96-F1
#
_entry.id   AF-A0A8J6QF96-F1
#
_cell.length_a   1.000
_cell.length_b   1.000
_cell.length_c   1.000
_cell.angle_alpha   90.00
_cell.angle_beta   90.00
_cell.angle_gamma   90.00
#
_symmetry.space_group_name_H-M   'P 1'
#
loop_
_entity.id
_entity.type
_entity.pdbx_description
1 polymer ?
#
loop_
_entity_poly.entity_id
_entity_poly.type
_entity_poly.pdbx_seq_one_letter_code
_entity_poly.pdbx_strand_id
1 'polypeptide(L)'
;MSSPQRSASRYSTITPSERLPEWLRSPIGNASELEAVQAVVKQQRLHTICEEGRCPNRGECYASGTATFLLGGPICTRSCAFCQVEKGQAPSPFDAGEAERVAEAVETMGLRYVVLTAVARDDLADHGACLFTNTMAAIRRRNPLIAIEVLTPDFWGGYREEAEAIAAQRQRLAAVLDAAPVCFNHNLETVERLQGEVRRGATYRRSLALLAAARELAPQIPTKSGLMLGLGETREEVVAALRDLRAVDCQRLTLGQYLRPSLAHIPVDRYWTPEEFAELGAIAWELGFADVRSGPLVRSSYHADKFMQPT
;
A
#
# COMPACT_ATOMS: atom_id res chain seq x y z
N MET A 1 -12.87 -18.84 18.21
CA MET A 1 -12.64 -19.19 16.79
C MET A 1 -11.15 -19.45 16.64
N SER A 2 -10.74 -20.67 16.29
CA SER A 2 -9.32 -21.00 16.13
C SER A 2 -8.73 -20.11 15.03
N SER A 3 -7.56 -19.50 15.29
CA SER A 3 -6.78 -18.90 14.21
C SER A 3 -6.54 -19.98 13.16
N PRO A 4 -6.82 -19.75 11.86
CA PRO A 4 -6.37 -20.67 10.83
C PRO A 4 -4.85 -20.79 10.99
N GLN A 5 -4.36 -22.02 11.18
CA GLN A 5 -2.92 -22.29 11.23
C GLN A 5 -2.35 -21.83 9.89
N ARG A 6 -1.74 -20.64 9.88
CA ARG A 6 -1.04 -20.13 8.69
C ARG A 6 0.01 -21.18 8.30
N SER A 7 0.07 -21.50 7.01
CA SER A 7 1.01 -22.50 6.50
C SER A 7 2.44 -22.16 6.93
N ALA A 8 3.19 -23.17 7.34
CA ALA A 8 4.60 -23.01 7.68
C ALA A 8 5.36 -22.48 6.45
N SER A 9 6.24 -21.53 6.68
CA SER A 9 7.14 -20.98 5.67
C SER A 9 8.59 -21.29 6.03
N ARG A 10 9.53 -21.03 5.12
CA ARG A 10 10.96 -21.12 5.41
C ARG A 10 11.42 -20.22 6.58
N TYR A 11 10.64 -19.20 6.93
CA TYR A 11 10.94 -18.27 8.02
C TYR A 11 10.37 -18.70 9.38
N SER A 12 9.48 -19.70 9.40
CA SER A 12 8.71 -20.08 10.59
C SER A 12 9.58 -20.54 11.77
N THR A 13 10.81 -20.99 11.49
CA THR A 13 11.79 -21.43 12.48
C THR A 13 12.76 -20.32 12.93
N ILE A 14 12.75 -19.16 12.26
CA ILE A 14 13.63 -18.03 12.58
C ILE A 14 12.95 -17.18 13.65
N THR A 15 13.45 -17.22 14.88
CA THR A 15 12.97 -16.39 15.99
C THR A 15 13.56 -14.98 15.91
N PRO A 16 12.83 -13.93 16.34
CA PRO A 16 13.40 -12.59 16.47
C PRO A 16 14.63 -12.60 17.40
N SER A 17 15.75 -12.05 16.93
CA SER A 17 16.99 -11.90 17.70
C SER A 17 16.90 -10.76 18.71
N GLU A 18 16.13 -9.73 18.40
CA GLU A 18 15.99 -8.51 19.18
C GLU A 18 14.55 -8.31 19.69
N ARG A 19 14.41 -7.69 20.86
CA ARG A 19 13.11 -7.26 21.37
C ARG A 19 12.64 -6.03 20.60
N LEU A 20 11.33 -5.88 20.45
CA LEU A 20 10.75 -4.69 19.82
C LEU A 20 11.19 -3.42 20.60
N PRO A 21 11.91 -2.48 19.94
CA PRO A 21 12.33 -1.24 20.56
C PRO A 21 11.19 -0.40 21.11
N GLU A 22 11.48 0.44 22.10
CA GLU A 22 10.46 1.25 22.77
C GLU A 22 9.79 2.25 21.82
N TRP A 23 10.54 2.88 20.92
CA TRP A 23 10.03 3.83 19.93
C TRP A 23 9.12 3.20 18.86
N LEU A 24 9.02 1.87 18.83
CA LEU A 24 8.10 1.12 17.96
C LEU A 24 6.84 0.63 18.69
N ARG A 25 6.72 0.91 20.00
CA ARG A 25 5.49 0.64 20.73
C ARG A 25 4.46 1.71 20.40
N SER A 26 3.39 1.28 19.74
CA SER A 26 2.26 2.17 19.47
C SER A 26 1.55 2.56 20.76
N PRO A 27 1.15 3.84 20.92
CA PRO A 27 0.15 4.18 21.91
C PRO A 27 -1.16 3.44 21.58
N ILE A 28 -1.84 2.93 22.60
CA ILE A 28 -3.18 2.35 22.46
C ILE A 28 -4.11 3.53 22.17
N GLY A 29 -4.62 3.62 20.93
CA GLY A 29 -5.59 4.64 20.54
C GLY A 29 -6.92 4.52 21.30
N ASN A 30 -7.81 5.49 21.12
CA ASN A 30 -9.14 5.47 21.72
C ASN A 30 -9.95 4.25 21.23
N ALA A 31 -10.26 3.31 22.14
CA ALA A 31 -10.92 2.06 21.81
C ALA A 31 -12.31 2.26 21.18
N SER A 32 -13.07 3.25 21.63
CA SER A 32 -14.46 3.43 21.18
C SER A 32 -14.58 3.91 19.74
N GLU A 33 -13.67 4.79 19.30
CA GLU A 33 -13.63 5.26 17.90
C GLU A 33 -13.22 4.13 16.94
N LEU A 34 -12.30 3.28 17.38
CA LEU A 34 -11.90 2.08 16.63
C LEU A 34 -13.06 1.10 16.49
N GLU A 35 -13.82 0.86 17.56
CA GLU A 35 -14.97 -0.04 17.56
C GLU A 35 -16.06 0.42 16.60
N ALA A 36 -16.35 1.72 16.53
CA ALA A 36 -17.33 2.27 15.59
C ALA A 36 -16.93 2.01 14.13
N VAL A 37 -15.68 2.27 13.77
CA VAL A 37 -15.18 1.99 12.41
C VAL A 37 -15.21 0.50 12.10
N GLN A 38 -14.78 -0.35 13.05
CA GLN A 38 -14.83 -1.80 12.91
C GLN A 38 -16.25 -2.32 12.71
N ALA A 39 -17.24 -1.73 13.40
CA ALA A 39 -18.64 -2.08 13.24
C ALA A 39 -19.14 -1.78 11.83
N VAL A 40 -18.83 -0.60 11.27
CA VAL A 40 -19.19 -0.23 9.90
C VAL A 40 -18.55 -1.17 8.88
N VAL A 41 -17.23 -1.38 8.97
CA VAL A 41 -16.49 -2.26 8.06
C VAL A 41 -17.08 -3.68 8.08
N LYS A 42 -17.39 -4.21 9.27
CA LYS A 42 -17.99 -5.53 9.44
C LYS A 42 -19.42 -5.60 8.89
N GLN A 43 -20.26 -4.62 9.21
CA GLN A 43 -21.65 -4.55 8.75
C GLN A 43 -21.72 -4.49 7.22
N GLN A 44 -20.81 -3.75 6.60
CA GLN A 44 -20.71 -3.61 5.15
C GLN A 44 -19.97 -4.76 4.46
N ARG A 45 -19.50 -5.77 5.21
CA ARG A 45 -18.71 -6.89 4.67
C ARG A 45 -17.53 -6.40 3.82
N LEU A 46 -16.79 -5.43 4.37
CA LEU A 46 -15.63 -4.82 3.74
C LEU A 46 -14.34 -5.23 4.44
N HIS A 47 -13.21 -4.98 3.78
CA HIS A 47 -11.88 -5.15 4.33
C HIS A 47 -11.13 -3.82 4.30
N THR A 48 -10.31 -3.58 5.33
CA THR A 48 -9.38 -2.45 5.35
C THR A 48 -7.99 -2.98 5.65
N ILE A 49 -6.96 -2.45 4.98
CA ILE A 49 -5.58 -2.83 5.30
C ILE A 49 -5.19 -2.39 6.72
N CYS A 50 -5.92 -1.39 7.24
CA CYS A 50 -5.80 -0.90 8.61
C CYS A 50 -6.09 -2.03 9.61
N GLU A 51 -7.17 -2.78 9.39
CA GLU A 51 -7.57 -3.94 10.20
C GLU A 51 -6.73 -5.17 9.89
N GLU A 52 -6.65 -5.56 8.62
CA GLU A 52 -5.96 -6.79 8.19
C GLU A 52 -4.46 -6.76 8.53
N GLY A 53 -3.84 -5.58 8.45
CA GLY A 53 -2.42 -5.35 8.77
C GLY A 53 -2.14 -4.98 10.22
N ARG A 54 -3.16 -4.98 11.11
CA ARG A 54 -3.04 -4.55 12.51
C ARG A 54 -2.29 -3.23 12.67
N CYS A 55 -2.61 -2.26 11.81
CA CYS A 55 -1.86 -1.02 11.69
C CYS A 55 -1.86 -0.25 13.03
N PRO A 56 -0.68 0.19 13.53
CA PRO A 56 -0.59 0.98 14.76
C PRO A 56 -1.25 2.35 14.63
N ASN A 57 -1.35 2.89 13.41
CA ASN A 57 -1.81 4.25 13.17
C ASN A 57 -3.35 4.38 13.02
N ARG A 58 -4.10 3.28 13.19
CA ARG A 58 -5.54 3.24 12.90
C ARG A 58 -6.35 4.31 13.64
N GLY A 59 -6.08 4.52 14.92
CA GLY A 59 -6.85 5.47 15.74
C GLY A 59 -6.65 6.89 15.25
N GLU A 60 -5.41 7.26 15.00
CA GLU A 60 -5.05 8.56 14.46
C GLU A 60 -5.63 8.79 13.06
N CYS A 61 -5.50 7.81 12.15
CA CYS A 61 -6.04 7.93 10.79
C CYS A 61 -7.57 8.03 10.77
N TYR A 62 -8.27 7.21 11.55
CA TYR A 62 -9.73 7.27 11.60
C TYR A 62 -10.21 8.59 12.20
N ALA A 63 -9.59 9.07 13.28
CA ALA A 63 -9.88 10.37 13.87
C ALA A 63 -9.60 11.53 12.91
N SER A 64 -8.62 11.40 12.02
CA SER A 64 -8.36 12.41 10.97
C SER A 64 -9.35 12.35 9.81
N GLY A 65 -10.29 11.39 9.78
CA GLY A 65 -11.24 11.19 8.69
C GLY A 65 -10.59 10.53 7.47
N THR A 66 -9.63 9.63 7.71
CA THR A 66 -8.91 8.86 6.68
C THR A 66 -9.02 7.35 6.92
N ALA A 67 -9.32 6.58 5.88
CA ALA A 67 -9.24 5.12 5.92
C ALA A 67 -8.65 4.55 4.63
N THR A 68 -8.13 3.33 4.72
CA THR A 68 -7.61 2.59 3.57
C THR A 68 -8.37 1.29 3.36
N PHE A 69 -9.18 1.23 2.31
CA PHE A 69 -9.99 0.07 1.95
C PHE A 69 -9.18 -0.91 1.10
N LEU A 70 -9.35 -2.20 1.39
CA LEU A 70 -8.76 -3.31 0.63
C LEU A 70 -9.85 -3.90 -0.27
N LEU A 71 -9.73 -3.68 -1.57
CA LEU A 71 -10.67 -4.12 -2.60
C LEU A 71 -10.31 -5.51 -3.14
N GLY A 72 -11.31 -6.19 -3.71
CA GLY A 72 -11.14 -7.48 -4.36
C GLY A 72 -11.11 -8.68 -3.42
N GLY A 73 -11.52 -8.47 -2.17
CA GLY A 73 -11.57 -9.49 -1.11
C GLY A 73 -10.30 -9.59 -0.25
N PRO A 74 -10.30 -10.52 0.74
CA PRO A 74 -9.21 -10.65 1.71
C PRO A 74 -8.06 -11.55 1.25
N ILE A 75 -8.23 -12.29 0.16
CA ILE A 75 -7.28 -13.29 -0.34
C ILE A 75 -6.54 -12.77 -1.56
N CYS A 76 -5.21 -12.71 -1.49
CA CYS A 76 -4.34 -12.30 -2.58
C CYS A 76 -3.81 -13.51 -3.36
N THR A 77 -3.78 -13.40 -4.70
CA THR A 77 -3.17 -14.40 -5.60
C THR A 77 -1.65 -14.44 -5.51
N ARG A 78 -1.04 -13.41 -4.92
CA ARG A 78 0.42 -13.28 -4.74
C ARG A 78 0.82 -13.55 -3.29
N SER A 79 2.10 -13.86 -3.10
CA SER A 79 2.63 -14.37 -1.82
C SER A 79 3.85 -13.62 -1.31
N CYS A 80 3.85 -12.28 -1.40
CA CYS A 80 4.90 -11.42 -0.84
C CYS A 80 5.25 -11.80 0.60
N ALA A 81 6.54 -11.92 0.91
CA ALA A 81 7.02 -12.47 2.18
C ALA A 81 6.75 -11.57 3.38
N PHE A 82 6.57 -10.26 3.16
CA PHE A 82 6.29 -9.26 4.19
C PHE A 82 4.80 -9.09 4.50
N CYS A 83 3.92 -9.40 3.53
CA CYS A 83 2.52 -8.96 3.55
C CYS A 83 1.65 -9.87 4.43
N GLN A 84 0.84 -9.25 5.28
CA GLN A 84 -0.04 -9.92 6.26
C GLN A 84 -1.35 -10.45 5.66
N VAL A 85 -1.78 -9.89 4.51
CA VAL A 85 -2.98 -10.29 3.77
C VAL A 85 -2.96 -11.80 3.51
N GLU A 86 -4.13 -12.42 3.59
CA GLU A 86 -4.25 -13.87 3.37
C GLU A 86 -3.85 -14.23 1.93
N LYS A 87 -3.19 -15.37 1.79
CA LYS A 87 -2.61 -15.82 0.52
C LYS A 87 -3.36 -17.07 0.07
N GLY A 88 -3.78 -17.12 -1.19
CA GLY A 88 -4.52 -18.27 -1.70
C GLY A 88 -4.62 -18.30 -3.23
N GLN A 89 -4.74 -19.50 -3.79
CA GLN A 89 -4.88 -19.72 -5.24
C GLN A 89 -6.31 -19.52 -5.75
N ALA A 90 -7.31 -19.65 -4.88
CA ALA A 90 -8.71 -19.38 -5.19
C ALA A 90 -9.09 -18.04 -4.55
N PRO A 91 -8.94 -16.90 -5.26
CA PRO A 91 -9.42 -15.62 -4.76
C PRO A 91 -10.94 -15.66 -4.59
N SER A 92 -11.47 -14.76 -3.77
CA SER A 92 -12.92 -14.62 -3.61
C SER A 92 -13.57 -14.26 -4.97
N PRO A 93 -14.80 -14.74 -5.23
CA PRO A 93 -15.57 -14.33 -6.40
C PRO A 93 -15.63 -12.80 -6.49
N PHE A 94 -15.60 -12.28 -7.72
CA PHE A 94 -15.79 -10.85 -7.95
C PHE A 94 -17.15 -10.40 -7.40
N ASP A 95 -17.14 -9.38 -6.54
CA ASP A 95 -18.34 -8.82 -5.93
C ASP A 95 -18.67 -7.45 -6.53
N ALA A 96 -19.66 -7.44 -7.43
CA ALA A 96 -20.11 -6.20 -8.09
C ALA A 96 -20.70 -5.16 -7.11
N GLY A 97 -21.09 -5.56 -5.91
CA GLY A 97 -21.63 -4.67 -4.88
C GLY A 97 -20.57 -4.07 -3.95
N GLU A 98 -19.30 -4.47 -4.04
CA GLU A 98 -18.23 -3.98 -3.16
C GLU A 98 -18.08 -2.45 -3.24
N ALA A 99 -18.07 -1.89 -4.45
CA ALA A 99 -17.91 -0.46 -4.71
C ALA A 99 -18.98 0.40 -4.01
N GLU A 100 -20.25 -0.01 -4.06
CA GLU A 100 -21.36 0.71 -3.42
C GLU A 100 -21.27 0.65 -1.90
N ARG A 101 -20.88 -0.49 -1.34
CA ARG A 101 -20.70 -0.64 0.11
C ARG A 101 -19.51 0.17 0.62
N VAL A 102 -18.42 0.25 -0.14
CA VAL A 102 -17.31 1.17 0.18
C VAL A 102 -17.79 2.61 0.18
N ALA A 103 -18.55 3.03 -0.83
CA ALA A 103 -19.08 4.40 -0.89
C ALA A 103 -20.02 4.72 0.29
N GLU A 104 -20.87 3.77 0.70
CA GLU A 104 -21.72 3.89 1.89
C GLU A 104 -20.91 3.96 3.19
N ALA A 105 -19.87 3.14 3.32
CA ALA A 105 -18.99 3.17 4.49
C ALA A 105 -18.24 4.50 4.59
N VAL A 106 -17.74 5.01 3.46
CA VAL A 106 -17.05 6.31 3.36
C VAL A 106 -17.95 7.46 3.85
N GLU A 107 -19.21 7.47 3.43
CA GLU A 107 -20.21 8.45 3.86
C GLU A 107 -20.57 8.29 5.35
N THR A 108 -20.85 7.06 5.79
CA THR A 108 -21.21 6.73 7.18
C THR A 108 -20.11 7.12 8.17
N MET A 109 -18.85 6.95 7.77
CA MET A 109 -17.68 7.27 8.59
C MET A 109 -17.26 8.75 8.49
N GLY A 110 -17.92 9.57 7.64
CA GLY A 110 -17.57 10.97 7.46
C GLY A 110 -16.14 11.20 6.94
N LEU A 111 -15.63 10.27 6.12
CA LEU A 111 -14.26 10.35 5.61
C LEU A 111 -14.12 11.48 4.59
N ARG A 112 -12.97 12.18 4.66
CA ARG A 112 -12.62 13.25 3.72
C ARG A 112 -11.52 12.83 2.75
N TYR A 113 -10.70 11.86 3.17
CA TYR A 113 -9.63 11.29 2.38
C TYR A 113 -9.70 9.78 2.41
N VAL A 114 -9.69 9.14 1.24
CA VAL A 114 -9.82 7.70 1.11
C VAL A 114 -8.63 7.18 0.32
N VAL A 115 -7.95 6.17 0.86
CA VAL A 115 -6.98 5.39 0.09
C VAL A 115 -7.67 4.10 -0.35
N LEU A 116 -7.67 3.82 -1.64
CA LEU A 116 -8.11 2.55 -2.19
C LEU A 116 -6.89 1.72 -2.50
N THR A 117 -6.81 0.52 -1.96
CA THR A 117 -5.83 -0.50 -2.34
C THR A 117 -6.55 -1.79 -2.70
N ALA A 118 -5.86 -2.73 -3.32
CA ALA A 118 -6.46 -4.01 -3.70
C ALA A 118 -5.46 -5.15 -3.52
N VAL A 119 -5.99 -6.34 -3.30
CA VAL A 119 -5.23 -7.56 -3.52
C VAL A 119 -4.87 -7.69 -5.01
N ALA A 120 -3.82 -8.45 -5.33
CA ALA A 120 -3.59 -8.82 -6.71
C ALA A 120 -4.71 -9.77 -7.18
N ARG A 121 -5.29 -9.46 -8.34
CA ARG A 121 -6.36 -10.22 -8.99
C ARG A 121 -5.91 -10.72 -10.35
N ASP A 122 -4.86 -11.54 -10.34
CA ASP A 122 -4.31 -12.10 -11.57
C ASP A 122 -5.29 -13.05 -12.31
N ASP A 123 -6.42 -13.38 -11.66
CA ASP A 123 -7.55 -14.15 -12.21
C ASP A 123 -8.53 -13.32 -13.05
N LEU A 124 -8.53 -11.99 -12.94
CA LEU A 124 -9.42 -11.10 -13.69
C LEU A 124 -8.75 -10.63 -14.99
N ALA A 125 -9.52 -10.52 -16.07
CA ALA A 125 -9.01 -10.10 -17.39
C ALA A 125 -8.34 -8.71 -17.37
N ASP A 126 -8.84 -7.80 -16.55
CA ASP A 126 -8.31 -6.45 -16.36
C ASP A 126 -7.38 -6.32 -15.14
N HIS A 127 -7.05 -7.44 -14.49
CA HIS A 127 -6.22 -7.52 -13.28
C HIS A 127 -6.71 -6.63 -12.12
N GLY A 128 -8.02 -6.42 -12.04
CA GLY A 128 -8.65 -5.67 -10.96
C GLY A 128 -8.63 -4.15 -11.12
N ALA A 129 -8.27 -3.61 -12.29
CA ALA A 129 -8.37 -2.18 -12.56
C ALA A 129 -9.80 -1.64 -12.32
N CYS A 130 -10.82 -2.42 -12.68
CA CYS A 130 -12.23 -2.10 -12.45
C CYS A 130 -12.60 -1.94 -10.98
N LEU A 131 -11.91 -2.61 -10.05
CA LEU A 131 -12.16 -2.45 -8.62
C LEU A 131 -11.93 -1.00 -8.19
N PHE A 132 -10.85 -0.39 -8.68
CA PHE A 132 -10.52 1.00 -8.41
C PHE A 132 -11.51 1.94 -9.10
N THR A 133 -11.72 1.80 -10.41
CA THR A 133 -12.55 2.74 -11.17
C THR A 133 -14.02 2.73 -10.73
N ASN A 134 -14.59 1.55 -10.49
CA ASN A 134 -15.97 1.42 -10.00
C ASN A 134 -16.14 2.02 -8.60
N THR A 135 -15.18 1.78 -7.71
CA THR A 135 -15.23 2.29 -6.34
C THR A 135 -15.06 3.81 -6.30
N MET A 136 -14.13 4.37 -7.08
CA MET A 136 -13.98 5.81 -7.20
C MET A 136 -15.24 6.49 -7.74
N ALA A 137 -15.87 5.90 -8.76
CA ALA A 137 -17.12 6.40 -9.31
C ALA A 137 -18.27 6.34 -8.28
N ALA A 138 -18.37 5.25 -7.50
CA ALA A 138 -19.38 5.10 -6.45
C ALA A 138 -19.21 6.13 -5.34
N ILE A 139 -17.99 6.35 -4.85
CA ILE A 139 -17.69 7.37 -3.83
C ILE A 139 -18.09 8.76 -4.34
N ARG A 140 -17.69 9.13 -5.56
CA ARG A 140 -17.97 10.45 -6.13
C ARG A 140 -19.45 10.70 -6.43
N ARG A 141 -20.22 9.66 -6.78
CA ARG A 141 -21.68 9.78 -6.94
C ARG A 141 -22.34 10.23 -5.65
N ARG A 142 -21.82 9.81 -4.49
CA ARG A 142 -22.32 10.22 -3.17
C ARG A 142 -21.76 11.56 -2.74
N ASN A 143 -20.44 11.74 -2.87
CA ASN A 143 -19.77 12.98 -2.52
C ASN A 143 -18.54 13.23 -3.41
N PRO A 144 -18.61 14.18 -4.35
CA PRO A 144 -17.50 14.48 -5.26
C PRO A 144 -16.33 15.22 -4.58
N LEU A 145 -16.50 15.71 -3.34
CA LEU A 145 -15.45 16.43 -2.60
C LEU A 145 -14.46 15.50 -1.90
N ILE A 146 -14.74 14.19 -1.84
CA ILE A 146 -13.86 13.22 -1.18
C ILE A 146 -12.61 13.01 -2.02
N ALA A 147 -11.46 13.24 -1.41
CA ALA A 147 -10.18 12.99 -2.03
C ALA A 147 -9.87 11.49 -2.05
N ILE A 148 -9.44 10.97 -3.21
CA ILE A 148 -9.19 9.54 -3.39
C ILE A 148 -7.77 9.30 -3.92
N GLU A 149 -6.90 8.72 -3.08
CA GLU A 149 -5.60 8.17 -3.48
C GLU A 149 -5.77 6.68 -3.82
N VAL A 150 -5.06 6.21 -4.84
CA VAL A 150 -5.03 4.78 -5.19
C VAL A 150 -3.65 4.21 -4.90
N LEU A 151 -3.57 3.08 -4.20
CA LEU A 151 -2.38 2.27 -3.99
C LEU A 151 -2.54 0.95 -4.73
N THR A 152 -1.96 0.86 -5.94
CA THR A 152 -2.28 -0.22 -6.87
C THR A 152 -1.27 -1.37 -6.83
N PRO A 153 -1.71 -2.60 -7.15
CA PRO A 153 -0.83 -3.63 -7.70
C PRO A 153 -0.12 -3.16 -8.99
N ASP A 154 0.77 -3.98 -9.54
CA ASP A 154 1.51 -3.64 -10.75
C ASP A 154 0.74 -3.85 -12.06
N PHE A 155 -0.45 -4.47 -12.04
CA PHE A 155 -1.27 -4.79 -13.21
C PHE A 155 -0.58 -5.61 -14.33
N TRP A 156 0.51 -6.32 -14.03
CA TRP A 156 1.36 -6.95 -15.06
C TRP A 156 0.65 -8.06 -15.86
N GLY A 157 0.06 -9.02 -15.17
CA GLY A 157 -0.87 -9.98 -15.79
C GLY A 157 -0.32 -11.08 -16.69
N GLY A 158 0.90 -11.55 -16.44
CA GLY A 158 1.32 -12.91 -16.83
C GLY A 158 1.39 -13.23 -18.33
N TYR A 159 1.46 -12.22 -19.20
CA TYR A 159 1.62 -12.40 -20.66
C TYR A 159 2.94 -13.08 -21.00
N ARG A 160 2.94 -13.87 -22.08
CA ARG A 160 4.16 -14.54 -22.60
C ARG A 160 5.11 -13.56 -23.26
N GLU A 161 4.57 -12.67 -24.09
CA GLU A 161 5.34 -11.65 -24.79
C GLU A 161 5.39 -10.35 -23.98
N GLU A 162 6.59 -9.81 -23.80
CA GLU A 162 6.80 -8.65 -22.93
C GLU A 162 6.14 -7.37 -23.48
N ALA A 163 6.16 -7.18 -24.80
CA ALA A 163 5.52 -6.03 -25.44
C ALA A 163 4.00 -6.01 -25.20
N GLU A 164 3.35 -7.18 -25.27
CA GLU A 164 1.91 -7.32 -24.98
C GLU A 164 1.63 -7.06 -23.49
N ALA A 165 2.49 -7.57 -22.60
CA ALA A 165 2.40 -7.33 -21.16
C ALA A 165 2.42 -5.82 -20.84
N ILE A 166 3.36 -5.09 -21.44
CA ILE A 166 3.52 -3.65 -21.26
C ILE A 166 2.29 -2.92 -21.82
N ALA A 167 1.82 -3.26 -23.02
CA ALA A 167 0.64 -2.63 -23.59
C ALA A 167 -0.61 -2.82 -22.71
N ALA A 168 -0.85 -4.05 -22.23
CA ALA A 168 -1.98 -4.36 -21.36
C ALA A 168 -1.85 -3.68 -19.98
N GLN A 169 -0.65 -3.65 -19.39
CA GLN A 169 -0.38 -2.94 -18.13
C GLN A 169 -0.69 -1.44 -18.29
N ARG A 170 -0.22 -0.81 -19.38
CA ARG A 170 -0.46 0.62 -19.65
C ARG A 170 -1.94 0.92 -19.89
N GLN A 171 -2.69 0.03 -20.54
CA GLN A 171 -4.14 0.18 -20.70
C GLN A 171 -4.87 0.16 -19.34
N ARG A 172 -4.52 -0.79 -18.46
CA ARG A 172 -5.10 -0.88 -17.11
C ARG A 172 -4.75 0.33 -16.25
N LEU A 173 -3.49 0.76 -16.32
CA LEU A 173 -3.02 1.98 -15.66
C LEU A 173 -3.80 3.21 -16.16
N ALA A 174 -3.94 3.37 -17.47
CA ALA A 174 -4.68 4.50 -18.07
C ALA A 174 -6.12 4.55 -17.54
N ALA A 175 -6.83 3.42 -17.49
CA ALA A 175 -8.19 3.37 -16.95
C ALA A 175 -8.29 3.88 -15.49
N VAL A 176 -7.30 3.56 -14.66
CA VAL A 176 -7.23 4.06 -13.26
C VAL A 176 -6.89 5.55 -13.22
N LEU A 177 -5.98 6.03 -14.07
CA LEU A 177 -5.60 7.44 -14.14
C LEU A 177 -6.70 8.33 -14.72
N ASP A 178 -7.47 7.84 -15.69
CA ASP A 178 -8.64 8.52 -16.27
C ASP A 178 -9.75 8.71 -15.23
N ALA A 179 -9.81 7.84 -14.21
CA ALA A 179 -10.63 8.05 -13.03
C ALA A 179 -10.09 9.17 -12.12
N ALA A 180 -9.00 9.86 -12.48
CA ALA A 180 -8.48 11.07 -11.84
C ALA A 180 -8.28 10.97 -10.31
N PRO A 181 -7.52 9.99 -9.79
CA PRO A 181 -7.17 9.98 -8.37
C PRO A 181 -6.34 11.22 -8.00
N VAL A 182 -6.43 11.67 -6.74
CA VAL A 182 -5.64 12.82 -6.27
C VAL A 182 -4.15 12.48 -6.11
N CYS A 183 -3.82 11.18 -6.09
CA CYS A 183 -2.48 10.64 -6.04
C CYS A 183 -2.51 9.20 -6.57
N PHE A 184 -1.56 8.86 -7.43
CA PHE A 184 -1.30 7.48 -7.87
C PHE A 184 -0.12 6.92 -7.07
N ASN A 185 -0.35 5.90 -6.27
CA ASN A 185 0.66 5.29 -5.41
C ASN A 185 0.95 3.86 -5.86
N HIS A 186 2.24 3.54 -6.04
CA HIS A 186 2.72 2.18 -6.24
C HIS A 186 4.02 1.99 -5.48
N ASN A 187 4.00 1.13 -4.46
CA ASN A 187 5.16 0.91 -3.62
C ASN A 187 6.21 0.02 -4.30
N LEU A 188 7.46 0.46 -4.24
CA LEU A 188 8.64 -0.35 -4.56
C LEU A 188 8.93 -1.38 -3.45
N GLU A 189 8.54 -1.07 -2.21
CA GLU A 189 8.65 -1.86 -0.98
C GLU A 189 10.07 -2.08 -0.46
N THR A 190 11.04 -2.39 -1.32
CA THR A 190 12.43 -2.67 -0.93
C THR A 190 13.41 -2.39 -2.08
N VAL A 191 14.70 -2.50 -1.81
CA VAL A 191 15.80 -2.29 -2.75
C VAL A 191 15.93 -3.42 -3.77
N GLU A 192 16.56 -3.17 -4.93
CA GLU A 192 16.61 -4.09 -6.07
C GLU A 192 17.05 -5.52 -5.70
N ARG A 193 18.11 -5.66 -4.89
CA ARG A 193 18.66 -6.94 -4.44
C ARG A 193 17.64 -7.82 -3.72
N LEU A 194 16.74 -7.23 -2.94
CA LEU A 194 15.80 -7.95 -2.06
C LEU A 194 14.45 -8.27 -2.74
N GLN A 195 14.20 -7.74 -3.94
CA GLN A 195 12.90 -7.83 -4.59
C GLN A 195 12.40 -9.26 -4.78
N GLY A 196 13.25 -10.17 -5.26
CA GLY A 196 12.85 -11.57 -5.50
C GLY A 196 12.48 -12.33 -4.22
N GLU A 197 13.09 -11.97 -3.10
CA GLU A 197 12.80 -12.57 -1.79
C GLU A 197 11.55 -11.95 -1.14
N VAL A 198 11.44 -10.62 -1.19
CA VAL A 198 10.38 -9.86 -0.51
C VAL A 198 9.07 -9.88 -1.29
N ARG A 199 9.11 -9.72 -2.62
CA ARG A 199 7.94 -9.52 -3.49
C ARG A 199 7.85 -10.61 -4.56
N ARG A 200 7.05 -11.64 -4.28
CA ARG A 200 6.77 -12.68 -5.28
C ARG A 200 5.76 -12.17 -6.30
N GLY A 201 6.15 -12.16 -7.57
CA GLY A 201 5.29 -11.76 -8.69
C GLY A 201 5.42 -10.28 -9.09
N ALA A 202 6.32 -9.52 -8.48
CA ALA A 202 6.67 -8.16 -8.90
C ALA A 202 8.18 -8.07 -9.12
N THR A 203 8.63 -7.08 -9.90
CA THR A 203 10.06 -6.78 -10.06
C THR A 203 10.34 -5.30 -9.86
N TYR A 204 11.58 -4.99 -9.49
CA TYR A 204 12.07 -3.64 -9.30
C TYR A 204 11.79 -2.75 -10.53
N ARG A 205 12.27 -3.21 -11.69
CA ARG A 205 12.20 -2.47 -12.95
C ARG A 205 10.77 -2.30 -13.46
N ARG A 206 9.89 -3.30 -13.29
CA ARG A 206 8.47 -3.16 -13.65
C ARG A 206 7.74 -2.16 -12.77
N SER A 207 8.08 -2.11 -11.48
CA SER A 207 7.46 -1.17 -10.54
C SER A 207 7.86 0.27 -10.85
N LEU A 208 9.15 0.50 -11.16
CA LEU A 208 9.64 1.80 -11.61
C LEU A 208 9.05 2.20 -12.98
N ALA A 209 8.96 1.26 -13.93
CA ALA A 209 8.35 1.52 -15.23
C ALA A 209 6.86 1.88 -15.13
N LEU A 210 6.11 1.30 -14.18
CA LEU A 210 4.72 1.67 -13.93
C LEU A 210 4.60 3.12 -13.43
N LEU A 211 5.47 3.53 -12.51
CA LEU A 211 5.53 4.92 -12.03
C LEU A 211 5.89 5.89 -13.15
N ALA A 212 6.89 5.55 -13.99
CA ALA A 212 7.26 6.34 -15.17
C ALA A 212 6.07 6.47 -16.14
N ALA A 213 5.40 5.36 -16.46
CA ALA A 213 4.24 5.36 -17.34
C ALA A 213 3.09 6.20 -16.78
N ALA A 214 2.90 6.26 -15.46
CA ALA A 214 1.88 7.10 -14.85
C ALA A 214 2.17 8.59 -15.06
N ARG A 215 3.45 8.99 -14.96
CA ARG A 215 3.90 10.36 -15.25
C ARG A 215 3.76 10.72 -16.73
N GLU A 216 4.00 9.78 -17.63
CA GLU A 216 3.81 9.98 -19.07
C GLU A 216 2.33 10.13 -19.45
N LEU A 217 1.45 9.31 -18.88
CA LEU A 217 0.03 9.28 -19.22
C LEU A 217 -0.77 10.40 -18.55
N ALA A 218 -0.43 10.75 -17.31
CA ALA A 218 -1.15 11.75 -16.52
C ALA A 218 -0.18 12.60 -15.68
N PRO A 219 0.63 13.49 -16.31
CA PRO A 219 1.66 14.28 -15.64
C PRO A 219 1.12 15.24 -14.55
N GLN A 220 -0.17 15.52 -14.54
CA GLN A 220 -0.84 16.31 -13.50
C GLN A 220 -1.15 15.52 -12.22
N ILE A 221 -1.18 14.18 -12.29
CA ILE A 221 -1.48 13.32 -11.13
C ILE A 221 -0.16 13.02 -10.40
N PRO A 222 0.00 13.44 -9.13
CA PRO A 222 1.19 13.12 -8.36
C PRO A 222 1.36 11.61 -8.19
N THR A 223 2.57 11.12 -8.40
CA THR A 223 2.95 9.75 -8.12
C THR A 223 3.63 9.64 -6.76
N LYS A 224 3.44 8.47 -6.14
CA LYS A 224 3.94 8.16 -4.81
C LYS A 224 4.48 6.74 -4.76
N SER A 225 5.49 6.54 -3.94
CA SER A 225 6.00 5.21 -3.61
C SER A 225 6.45 5.15 -2.16
N GLY A 226 6.83 3.95 -1.73
CA GLY A 226 7.32 3.73 -0.39
C GLY A 226 8.27 2.55 -0.29
N LEU A 227 9.11 2.60 0.74
CA LEU A 227 10.03 1.54 1.13
C LEU A 227 9.78 1.16 2.59
N MET A 228 9.80 -0.14 2.85
CA MET A 228 9.90 -0.68 4.20
C MET A 228 11.36 -0.97 4.51
N LEU A 229 11.84 -0.45 5.62
CA LEU A 229 13.22 -0.60 6.09
C LEU A 229 13.30 -1.66 7.20
N GLY A 230 14.39 -2.41 7.25
CA GLY A 230 14.65 -3.50 8.18
C GLY A 230 14.48 -4.88 7.57
N LEU A 231 14.58 -5.01 6.24
CA LEU A 231 14.50 -6.27 5.49
C LEU A 231 15.89 -6.81 5.09
N GLY A 232 16.96 -6.11 5.44
CA GLY A 232 18.36 -6.46 5.15
C GLY A 232 19.02 -5.56 4.10
N GLU A 233 18.38 -4.45 3.76
CA GLU A 233 18.94 -3.40 2.90
C GLU A 233 19.98 -2.54 3.65
N THR A 234 21.03 -2.11 2.96
CA THR A 234 21.96 -1.10 3.50
C THR A 234 21.48 0.32 3.22
N ARG A 235 22.04 1.30 3.94
CA ARG A 235 21.76 2.72 3.71
C ARG A 235 22.05 3.13 2.26
N GLU A 236 23.14 2.65 1.69
CA GLU A 236 23.55 2.95 0.31
C GLU A 236 22.53 2.43 -0.70
N GLU A 237 21.99 1.23 -0.48
CA GLU A 237 20.96 0.65 -1.32
C GLU A 237 19.64 1.41 -1.19
N VAL A 238 19.28 1.87 0.01
CA VAL A 238 18.11 2.74 0.20
C VAL A 238 18.28 4.02 -0.60
N VAL A 239 19.41 4.71 -0.45
CA VAL A 239 19.69 5.95 -1.20
C VAL A 239 19.71 5.72 -2.71
N ALA A 240 20.23 4.58 -3.19
CA ALA A 240 20.14 4.21 -4.60
C ALA A 240 18.68 4.06 -5.06
N ALA A 241 17.84 3.39 -4.27
CA ALA A 241 16.41 3.27 -4.58
C ALA A 241 15.68 4.61 -4.58
N LEU A 242 16.06 5.54 -3.70
CA LEU A 242 15.53 6.91 -3.73
C LEU A 242 15.88 7.63 -5.03
N ARG A 243 17.12 7.50 -5.50
CA ARG A 243 17.56 8.07 -6.79
C ARG A 243 16.80 7.46 -7.96
N ASP A 244 16.60 6.15 -7.95
CA ASP A 244 15.84 5.46 -9.01
C ASP A 244 14.38 5.91 -9.05
N LEU A 245 13.74 6.04 -7.88
CA LEU A 245 12.39 6.60 -7.77
C LEU A 245 12.31 8.04 -8.32
N ARG A 246 13.32 8.87 -8.03
CA ARG A 246 13.38 10.22 -8.60
C ARG A 246 13.64 10.24 -10.09
N ALA A 247 14.43 9.31 -10.61
CA ALA A 247 14.73 9.19 -12.04
C ALA A 247 13.48 8.89 -12.88
N VAL A 248 12.46 8.24 -12.31
CA VAL A 248 11.14 8.02 -12.93
C VAL A 248 10.10 9.06 -12.56
N ASP A 249 10.54 10.20 -12.02
CA ASP A 249 9.71 11.28 -11.54
C ASP A 249 8.63 10.82 -10.53
N CYS A 250 9.03 10.12 -9.46
CA CYS A 250 8.18 9.86 -8.30
C CYS A 250 8.12 11.09 -7.36
N GLN A 251 6.98 11.76 -7.19
CA GLN A 251 6.93 13.02 -6.42
C GLN A 251 6.89 12.82 -4.91
N ARG A 252 6.23 11.77 -4.41
CA ARG A 252 5.99 11.58 -2.97
C ARG A 252 6.61 10.29 -2.47
N LEU A 253 7.10 10.31 -1.23
CA LEU A 253 7.80 9.18 -0.63
C LEU A 253 7.33 8.89 0.79
N THR A 254 7.20 7.59 1.10
CA THR A 254 7.08 7.12 2.48
C THR A 254 8.18 6.12 2.84
N LEU A 255 8.90 6.34 3.94
CA LEU A 255 9.86 5.41 4.51
C LEU A 255 9.38 4.98 5.89
N GLY A 256 9.20 3.67 6.09
CA GLY A 256 8.69 3.12 7.35
C GLY A 256 9.40 1.85 7.78
N GLN A 257 9.36 1.52 9.08
CA GLN A 257 9.94 0.29 9.58
C GLN A 257 9.07 -0.91 9.20
N TYR A 258 9.70 -1.94 8.66
CA TYR A 258 9.13 -3.27 8.51
C TYR A 258 8.85 -3.87 9.89
N LEU A 259 7.58 -4.21 10.13
CA LEU A 259 7.15 -4.95 11.31
C LEU A 259 6.67 -6.32 10.88
N ARG A 260 7.34 -7.35 11.38
CA ARG A 260 7.06 -8.75 11.04
C ARG A 260 5.66 -9.16 11.54
N PRO A 261 4.71 -9.51 10.66
CA PRO A 261 3.34 -9.82 11.08
C PRO A 261 3.23 -11.14 11.87
N SER A 262 4.04 -12.13 11.52
CA SER A 262 4.11 -13.43 12.22
C SER A 262 5.40 -14.17 11.86
N LEU A 263 5.69 -15.29 12.54
CA LEU A 263 6.84 -16.14 12.22
C LEU A 263 6.83 -16.69 10.79
N ALA A 264 5.66 -16.77 10.13
CA ALA A 264 5.58 -17.19 8.72
C ALA A 264 6.06 -16.12 7.72
N HIS A 265 6.42 -14.92 8.18
CA HIS A 265 6.90 -13.82 7.34
C HIS A 265 8.40 -13.66 7.47
N ILE A 266 9.02 -12.99 6.49
CA ILE A 266 10.45 -12.66 6.48
C ILE A 266 10.85 -12.03 7.82
N PRO A 267 11.99 -12.43 8.42
CA PRO A 267 12.44 -11.84 9.68
C PRO A 267 12.75 -10.35 9.52
N VAL A 268 12.64 -9.60 10.62
CA VAL A 268 13.24 -8.26 10.69
C VAL A 268 14.75 -8.47 10.78
N ASP A 269 15.49 -7.84 9.87
CA ASP A 269 16.95 -7.84 9.89
C ASP A 269 17.50 -6.84 10.90
N ARG A 270 16.96 -5.60 10.88
CA ARG A 270 17.30 -4.55 11.84
C ARG A 270 16.14 -3.60 12.11
N TYR A 271 16.17 -2.97 13.28
CA TYR A 271 15.30 -1.84 13.59
C TYR A 271 16.04 -0.53 13.35
N TRP A 272 15.59 0.22 12.35
CA TRP A 272 16.10 1.55 12.06
C TRP A 272 15.67 2.54 13.14
N THR A 273 16.58 3.40 13.56
CA THR A 273 16.37 4.42 14.59
C THR A 273 15.60 5.63 14.03
N PRO A 274 14.86 6.38 14.87
CA PRO A 274 14.23 7.63 14.46
C PRO A 274 15.19 8.61 13.78
N GLU A 275 16.44 8.68 14.25
CA GLU A 275 17.49 9.54 13.71
C GLU A 275 17.91 9.12 12.30
N GLU A 276 18.08 7.82 12.05
CA GLU A 276 18.37 7.32 10.70
C GLU A 276 17.20 7.55 9.74
N PHE A 277 15.95 7.45 10.20
CA PHE A 277 14.80 7.84 9.39
C PHE A 277 14.81 9.33 9.07
N ALA A 278 15.16 10.19 10.04
CA ALA A 278 15.26 11.63 9.82
C ALA A 278 16.35 11.96 8.78
N GLU A 279 17.50 11.29 8.85
CA GLU A 279 18.59 11.44 7.88
C GLU A 279 18.16 11.03 6.46
N LEU A 280 17.55 9.84 6.31
CA LEU A 280 17.04 9.38 5.01
C LEU A 280 15.93 10.29 4.47
N GLY A 281 15.12 10.86 5.36
CA GLY A 281 14.11 11.85 5.02
C GLY A 281 14.73 13.12 4.45
N ALA A 282 15.79 13.65 5.07
CA ALA A 282 16.53 14.81 4.58
C ALA A 282 17.16 14.54 3.21
N ILE A 283 17.78 13.37 3.02
CA ILE A 283 18.33 12.95 1.72
C ILE A 283 17.23 12.90 0.65
N ALA A 284 16.05 12.37 0.96
CA ALA A 284 14.94 12.38 0.02
C ALA A 284 14.52 13.81 -0.37
N TRP A 285 14.43 14.73 0.59
CA TRP A 285 14.15 16.14 0.28
C TRP A 285 15.22 16.76 -0.62
N GLU A 286 16.50 16.50 -0.37
CA GLU A 286 17.62 16.96 -1.21
C GLU A 286 17.57 16.39 -2.63
N LEU A 287 17.09 15.15 -2.79
CA LEU A 287 16.86 14.52 -4.10
C LEU A 287 15.63 15.08 -4.84
N GLY A 288 14.86 15.98 -4.22
CA GLY A 288 13.76 16.69 -4.85
C GLY A 288 12.42 15.95 -4.84
N PHE A 289 12.18 15.08 -3.85
CA PHE A 289 10.80 14.66 -3.56
C PHE A 289 9.99 15.87 -3.08
N ALA A 290 8.75 16.00 -3.55
CA ALA A 290 7.86 17.12 -3.19
C ALA A 290 7.21 16.94 -1.81
N ASP A 291 7.06 15.70 -1.34
CA ASP A 291 6.65 15.41 0.04
C ASP A 291 7.22 14.07 0.50
N VAL A 292 7.76 14.06 1.71
CA VAL A 292 8.42 12.92 2.34
C VAL A 292 7.85 12.70 3.74
N ARG A 293 7.40 11.47 3.98
CA ARG A 293 7.14 10.95 5.34
C ARG A 293 8.15 9.88 5.65
N SER A 294 9.01 10.11 6.64
CA SER A 294 10.06 9.16 7.03
C SER A 294 10.01 8.97 8.54
N GLY A 295 9.78 7.73 9.00
CA GLY A 295 9.73 7.44 10.42
C GLY A 295 9.32 6.00 10.72
N PRO A 296 9.59 5.49 11.93
CA PRO A 296 9.41 4.07 12.24
C PRO A 296 7.98 3.56 12.00
N LEU A 297 6.96 4.31 12.42
CA LEU A 297 5.56 3.91 12.27
C LEU A 297 4.92 4.39 10.97
N VAL A 298 5.65 5.06 10.08
CA VAL A 298 5.11 5.53 8.80
C VAL A 298 4.65 4.34 7.95
N ARG A 299 3.53 4.55 7.25
CA ARG A 299 2.94 3.63 6.26
C ARG A 299 2.58 4.44 5.03
N SER A 300 2.41 3.77 3.89
CA SER A 300 2.08 4.45 2.63
C SER A 300 0.83 5.32 2.71
N SER A 301 -0.16 4.98 3.53
CA SER A 301 -1.37 5.78 3.75
C SER A 301 -1.35 6.70 4.97
N TYR A 302 -0.26 6.70 5.76
CA TYR A 302 -0.16 7.52 6.97
C TYR A 302 -0.03 9.02 6.62
N HIS A 303 -0.93 9.84 7.17
CA HIS A 303 -1.06 11.27 6.87
C HIS A 303 -1.15 11.59 5.36
N ALA A 304 -1.81 10.71 4.60
CA ALA A 304 -1.98 10.94 3.17
C ALA A 304 -2.85 12.17 2.84
N ASP A 305 -3.76 12.52 3.75
CA ASP A 305 -4.56 13.74 3.72
C ASP A 305 -3.72 15.02 3.78
N LYS A 306 -2.58 14.98 4.49
CA LYS A 306 -1.69 16.15 4.63
C LYS A 306 -0.94 16.49 3.34
N PHE A 307 -0.88 15.60 2.35
CA PHE A 307 -0.33 15.90 1.02
C PHE A 307 -1.21 16.90 0.22
N MET A 308 -2.42 17.24 0.71
CA MET A 308 -3.34 18.16 0.04
C MET A 308 -3.27 19.60 0.54
N GLN A 309 -2.51 19.89 1.60
CA GLN A 309 -2.37 21.26 2.09
C GLN A 309 -1.26 21.97 1.30
N PRO A 310 -1.52 23.18 0.75
CA PRO A 310 -0.45 24.00 0.20
C PRO A 310 0.57 24.28 1.32
N THR A 311 1.86 24.20 0.98
CA THR A 311 2.93 24.75 1.80
C THR A 311 2.86 26.28 1.82
#